data_AF-A0A3E2CA99-F1
#
_entry.id   AF-A0A3E2CA99-F1
#
_cell.length_a   1.000
_cell.length_b   1.000
_cell.length_c   1.000
_cell.angle_alpha   90.00
_cell.angle_beta   90.00
_cell.angle_gamma   90.00
#
_symmetry.space_group_name_H-M   'P 1'
#
loop_
_entity.id
_entity.type
_entity.pdbx_description
1 polymer ?
#
loop_
_entity_poly.entity_id
_entity_poly.type
_entity_poly.pdbx_seq_one_letter_code
_entity_poly.pdbx_strand_id
1 'polypeptide(L)'
;MVITGVGIGRSMAYGEVLCMAPALHEPEDSPRAVSVLAEDAKKAVKNALNEVNKDLNHRASEALEAKDEGTRKAAPIMQALAQMAIDPALISAIESGIDKGKTAERATWEGFAQFEDMLRNLGGYMAERAGDLHDVGQRVIASLIGVEAPGVPESDSPFVLVAKDLSPADTASLDLSKVQAIVTLDGGPTSHTAILARARGIVAVVGAHDASQLKNHQIVVVDAVNGHVISSPSEEEIAHVKESRERLSRARELRGLPGSTKDGHLIPLLANVGKPSDAVTAHEYGAEGVGLFRTEFLFIGNEQPPSIEEQTESYTELLSQFEGKKVVIRLLDAGADKPLPFLTPEDEPNPALGLRGLRTLRQHMDVLDGQLEALSRADAVTNADLWVMAPMVSDEHEAAYFVKLGKSKGLKKVGIMAEVPSIALVAEEVAQ
;
A
#
# COMPACT_ATOMS: atom_id res chain seq x y z
N MET A 1 11.98 6.61 -26.36
CA MET A 1 11.25 5.32 -26.55
C MET A 1 10.14 5.27 -25.52
N VAL A 2 8.99 4.68 -25.82
CA VAL A 2 7.89 4.54 -24.85
C VAL A 2 7.81 3.09 -24.41
N ILE A 3 8.01 2.86 -23.11
CA ILE A 3 7.86 1.57 -22.45
C ILE A 3 6.47 1.54 -21.80
N THR A 4 5.76 0.43 -21.95
CA THR A 4 4.41 0.23 -21.39
C THR A 4 4.44 -0.73 -20.21
N GLY A 5 3.63 -0.45 -19.21
CA GLY A 5 3.36 -1.31 -18.06
C GLY A 5 2.03 -0.95 -17.40
N VAL A 6 1.86 -1.34 -16.14
CA VAL A 6 0.67 -1.01 -15.35
C VAL A 6 0.97 0.17 -14.44
N GLY A 7 0.30 1.29 -14.69
CA GLY A 7 0.43 2.50 -13.89
C GLY A 7 -0.23 2.37 -12.50
N ILE A 8 0.50 2.78 -11.46
CA ILE A 8 0.07 2.84 -10.07
C ILE A 8 0.10 4.29 -9.61
N GLY A 9 -1.08 4.88 -9.47
CA GLY A 9 -1.24 6.28 -9.05
C GLY A 9 -2.00 7.11 -10.08
N ARG A 10 -2.02 8.43 -9.88
CA ARG A 10 -2.72 9.39 -10.76
C ARG A 10 -1.86 10.59 -11.13
N SER A 11 -0.55 10.46 -11.01
CA SER A 11 0.41 11.55 -11.21
C SER A 11 1.58 11.07 -12.04
N MET A 12 2.35 12.05 -12.51
CA MET A 12 3.57 11.83 -13.28
C MET A 12 4.79 12.30 -12.49
N ALA A 13 5.93 11.72 -12.81
CA ALA A 13 7.22 12.12 -12.31
C ALA A 13 8.23 12.13 -13.45
N TYR A 14 9.30 12.90 -13.30
CA TYR A 14 10.46 12.80 -14.16
C TYR A 14 11.70 12.85 -13.29
N GLY A 15 12.78 12.27 -13.78
CA GLY A 15 14.03 12.26 -13.06
C GLY A 15 15.07 11.41 -13.77
N GLU A 16 16.23 11.40 -13.16
CA GLU A 16 17.36 10.59 -13.57
C GLU A 16 17.16 9.14 -13.10
N VAL A 17 17.40 8.18 -13.99
CA VAL A 17 17.28 6.75 -13.68
C VAL A 17 18.47 6.30 -12.84
N LEU A 18 18.17 5.59 -11.75
CA LEU A 18 19.12 4.69 -11.09
C LEU A 18 18.53 3.28 -11.10
N CYS A 19 19.24 2.36 -11.72
CA CYS A 19 18.90 0.95 -11.81
C CYS A 19 19.40 0.22 -10.57
N MET A 20 18.53 -0.56 -9.95
CA MET A 20 18.90 -1.54 -8.93
C MET A 20 19.89 -2.53 -9.53
N ALA A 21 21.07 -2.67 -8.91
CA ALA A 21 22.09 -3.61 -9.38
C ALA A 21 21.52 -5.04 -9.36
N PRO A 22 21.75 -5.83 -10.42
CA PRO A 22 21.29 -7.22 -10.45
C PRO A 22 22.01 -8.04 -9.39
N ALA A 23 21.40 -9.16 -8.97
CA ALA A 23 22.09 -10.15 -8.16
C ALA A 23 23.38 -10.61 -8.84
N LEU A 24 24.45 -10.78 -8.07
CA LEU A 24 25.72 -11.29 -8.58
C LEU A 24 25.56 -12.76 -8.96
N HIS A 25 26.25 -13.13 -10.05
CA HIS A 25 26.39 -14.52 -10.44
C HIS A 25 27.19 -15.30 -9.38
N GLU A 26 26.90 -16.59 -9.28
CA GLU A 26 27.69 -17.50 -8.45
C GLU A 26 29.18 -17.41 -8.83
N PRO A 27 30.08 -17.09 -7.88
CA PRO A 27 31.51 -17.03 -8.15
C PRO A 27 32.05 -18.38 -8.64
N GLU A 28 32.93 -18.34 -9.65
CA GLU A 28 33.56 -19.54 -10.19
C GLU A 28 34.32 -20.32 -9.09
N ASP A 29 34.16 -21.65 -9.07
CA ASP A 29 34.93 -22.52 -8.16
C ASP A 29 36.34 -22.75 -8.70
N SER A 30 37.13 -21.68 -8.70
CA SER A 30 38.52 -21.67 -9.12
C SER A 30 39.45 -21.64 -7.90
N PRO A 31 40.65 -22.24 -7.99
CA PRO A 31 41.61 -22.16 -6.90
C PRO A 31 42.08 -20.71 -6.72
N ARG A 32 42.20 -20.28 -5.46
CA ARG A 32 42.77 -18.98 -5.11
C ARG A 32 44.14 -18.81 -5.76
N ALA A 33 44.36 -17.64 -6.36
CA ALA A 33 45.63 -17.29 -6.96
C ALA A 33 46.77 -17.45 -5.95
N VAL A 34 47.90 -18.02 -6.39
CA VAL A 34 49.08 -18.28 -5.55
C VAL A 34 49.64 -16.99 -4.91
N SER A 35 49.41 -15.84 -5.56
CA SER A 35 49.79 -14.52 -5.07
C SER A 35 48.92 -14.00 -3.91
N VAL A 36 47.77 -14.62 -3.62
CA VAL A 36 46.87 -14.20 -2.55
C VAL A 36 46.99 -15.17 -1.37
N LEU A 37 47.52 -14.69 -0.25
CA LEU A 37 47.67 -15.47 0.97
C LEU A 37 46.30 -15.75 1.59
N ALA A 38 46.15 -16.92 2.24
CA ALA A 38 44.92 -17.28 2.93
C ALA A 38 44.53 -16.24 3.99
N GLU A 39 45.50 -15.76 4.76
CA GLU A 39 45.27 -14.77 5.82
C GLU A 39 44.78 -13.42 5.27
N ASP A 40 45.29 -12.98 4.12
CA ASP A 40 44.83 -11.75 3.48
C ASP A 40 43.39 -11.90 2.98
N ALA A 41 43.05 -13.06 2.40
CA ALA A 41 41.68 -13.37 1.97
C ALA A 41 40.70 -13.43 3.16
N LYS A 42 41.07 -14.09 4.27
CA LYS A 42 40.27 -14.12 5.50
C LYS A 42 40.05 -12.71 6.07
N LYS A 43 41.09 -11.88 6.08
CA LYS A 43 41.00 -10.49 6.51
C LYS A 43 40.07 -9.67 5.64
N ALA A 44 40.12 -9.85 4.31
CA ALA A 44 39.21 -9.18 3.38
C ALA A 44 37.75 -9.57 3.64
N VAL A 45 37.45 -10.87 3.80
CA VAL A 45 36.11 -11.36 4.17
C VAL A 45 35.65 -10.73 5.48
N LYS A 46 36.49 -10.75 6.52
CA LYS A 46 36.14 -10.20 7.83
C LYS A 46 35.84 -8.70 7.75
N ASN A 47 36.57 -7.94 6.94
CA ASN A 47 36.29 -6.53 6.72
C ASN A 47 34.93 -6.34 6.02
N ALA A 48 34.67 -7.07 4.93
CA ALA A 48 33.41 -7.01 4.20
C ALA A 48 32.20 -7.38 5.07
N LEU A 49 32.30 -8.45 5.88
CA LEU A 49 31.26 -8.84 6.85
C LEU A 49 30.98 -7.73 7.87
N ASN A 50 32.03 -7.08 8.39
CA ASN A 50 31.88 -5.97 9.34
C ASN A 50 31.28 -4.72 8.69
N GLU A 51 31.60 -4.43 7.42
CA GLU A 51 31.00 -3.33 6.68
C GLU A 51 29.50 -3.55 6.46
N VAL A 52 29.11 -4.73 5.98
CA VAL A 52 27.70 -5.09 5.79
C VAL A 52 26.94 -5.12 7.12
N ASN A 53 27.55 -5.63 8.19
CA ASN A 53 26.96 -5.58 9.53
C ASN A 53 26.70 -4.14 10.02
N LYS A 54 27.65 -3.22 9.80
CA LYS A 54 27.50 -1.81 10.16
C LYS A 54 26.39 -1.15 9.34
N ASP A 55 26.34 -1.38 8.03
CA ASP A 55 25.30 -0.86 7.14
C ASP A 55 23.89 -1.33 7.58
N LEU A 56 23.70 -2.63 7.80
CA LEU A 56 22.41 -3.16 8.24
C LEU A 56 21.97 -2.61 9.59
N ASN A 57 22.89 -2.44 10.54
CA ASN A 57 22.59 -1.84 11.85
C ASN A 57 22.25 -0.34 11.72
N HIS A 58 22.93 0.40 10.84
CA HIS A 58 22.61 1.80 10.56
C HIS A 58 21.19 1.93 9.99
N ARG A 59 20.88 1.17 8.93
CA ARG A 59 19.55 1.14 8.30
C ARG A 59 18.45 0.73 9.27
N ALA A 60 18.73 -0.21 10.18
CA ALA A 60 17.79 -0.59 11.23
C ALA A 60 17.50 0.57 12.19
N SER A 61 18.51 1.37 12.55
CA SER A 61 18.34 2.55 13.41
C SER A 61 17.47 3.60 12.74
N GLU A 62 17.70 3.89 11.45
CA GLU A 62 16.89 4.84 10.67
C GLU A 62 15.44 4.35 10.54
N ALA A 63 15.25 3.05 10.31
CA ALA A 63 13.92 2.44 10.21
C ALA A 63 13.14 2.53 11.53
N LEU A 64 13.80 2.49 12.71
CA LEU A 64 13.15 2.69 14.00
C LEU A 64 12.64 4.13 14.20
N GLU A 65 13.33 5.11 13.62
CA GLU A 65 12.96 6.53 13.68
C GLU A 65 11.89 6.91 12.64
N ALA A 66 11.57 6.00 11.72
CA ALA A 66 10.54 6.23 10.72
C ALA A 66 9.14 6.40 11.34
N LYS A 67 8.39 7.38 10.84
CA LYS A 67 7.00 7.62 11.28
C LYS A 67 6.06 6.47 10.92
N ASP A 68 6.39 5.71 9.89
CA ASP A 68 5.59 4.60 9.37
C ASP A 68 5.81 3.31 10.18
N GLU A 69 4.72 2.65 10.55
CA GLU A 69 4.75 1.43 11.37
C GLU A 69 5.32 0.22 10.61
N GLY A 70 5.08 0.11 9.30
CA GLY A 70 5.62 -0.99 8.48
C GLY A 70 7.14 -0.95 8.37
N THR A 71 7.69 0.25 8.24
CA THR A 71 9.14 0.52 8.18
C THR A 71 9.78 0.22 9.53
N ARG A 72 9.14 0.64 10.64
CA ARG A 72 9.59 0.29 12.00
C ARG A 72 9.61 -1.23 12.26
N LYS A 73 8.66 -1.97 11.69
CA LYS A 73 8.62 -3.45 11.78
C LYS A 73 9.76 -4.14 11.02
N ALA A 74 10.40 -3.46 10.07
CA ALA A 74 11.56 -3.99 9.36
C ALA A 74 12.86 -3.92 10.18
N ALA A 75 12.97 -3.00 11.14
CA ALA A 75 14.22 -2.80 11.89
C ALA A 75 14.70 -4.04 12.69
N PRO A 76 13.83 -4.76 13.43
CA PRO A 76 14.26 -5.99 14.13
C PRO A 76 14.77 -7.07 13.18
N ILE A 77 14.24 -7.11 11.96
CA ILE A 77 14.66 -8.06 10.92
C ILE A 77 16.07 -7.71 10.46
N MET A 78 16.33 -6.44 10.14
CA MET A 78 17.67 -5.96 9.75
C MET A 78 18.71 -6.21 10.85
N GLN A 79 18.35 -6.00 12.12
CA GLN A 79 19.23 -6.31 13.26
C GLN A 79 19.55 -7.81 13.36
N ALA A 80 18.56 -8.68 13.17
CA ALA A 80 18.78 -10.12 13.16
C ALA A 80 19.72 -10.55 12.02
N LEU A 81 19.51 -10.05 10.80
CA LEU A 81 20.38 -10.29 9.65
C LEU A 81 21.80 -9.78 9.89
N ALA A 82 21.95 -8.61 10.52
CA ALA A 82 23.25 -8.08 10.89
C ALA A 82 23.99 -9.04 11.84
N GLN A 83 23.31 -9.57 12.87
CA GLN A 83 23.91 -10.55 13.79
C GLN A 83 24.30 -11.84 13.08
N MET A 84 23.46 -12.35 12.17
CA MET A 84 23.77 -13.54 11.38
C MET A 84 24.98 -13.35 10.47
N ALA A 85 25.15 -12.15 9.90
CA ALA A 85 26.30 -11.82 9.05
C ALA A 85 27.65 -11.95 9.77
N ILE A 86 27.69 -11.78 11.10
CA ILE A 86 28.91 -11.88 11.91
C ILE A 86 28.93 -13.13 12.80
N ASP A 87 28.07 -14.12 12.50
CA ASP A 87 28.00 -15.35 13.27
C ASP A 87 29.35 -16.11 13.22
N PRO A 88 29.93 -16.52 14.37
CA PRO A 88 31.20 -17.21 14.40
C PRO A 88 31.23 -18.52 13.60
N ALA A 89 30.12 -19.25 13.51
CA ALA A 89 30.04 -20.48 12.74
C ALA A 89 30.03 -20.20 11.23
N LEU A 90 29.38 -19.13 10.78
CA LEU A 90 29.44 -18.67 9.39
C LEU A 90 30.87 -18.27 9.02
N ILE A 91 31.51 -17.44 9.85
CA ILE A 91 32.90 -17.02 9.64
C ILE A 91 33.82 -18.23 9.55
N SER A 92 33.70 -19.19 10.48
CA SER A 92 34.50 -20.42 10.49
C SER A 92 34.30 -21.27 9.23
N ALA A 93 33.06 -21.37 8.73
CA ALA A 93 32.77 -22.09 7.48
C ALA A 93 33.46 -21.45 6.27
N ILE A 94 33.41 -20.11 6.17
CA ILE A 94 34.07 -19.35 5.10
C ILE A 94 35.60 -19.49 5.21
N GLU A 95 36.17 -19.31 6.40
CA GLU A 95 37.61 -19.47 6.65
C GLU A 95 38.09 -20.88 6.28
N SER A 96 37.30 -21.92 6.59
CA SER A 96 37.61 -23.30 6.20
C SER A 96 37.62 -23.48 4.68
N GLY A 97 36.70 -22.84 3.95
CA GLY A 97 36.70 -22.84 2.49
C GLY A 97 37.97 -22.20 1.92
N ILE A 98 38.39 -21.07 2.49
CA ILE A 98 39.64 -20.38 2.13
C ILE A 98 40.85 -21.27 2.44
N ASP A 99 40.91 -21.94 3.59
CA ASP A 99 42.01 -22.84 3.94
C ASP A 99 42.12 -24.05 2.99
N LYS A 100 41.00 -24.49 2.41
CA LYS A 100 40.94 -25.52 1.36
C LYS A 100 41.34 -25.00 -0.04
N GLY A 101 41.71 -23.73 -0.16
CA GLY A 101 42.23 -23.14 -1.39
C GLY A 101 41.19 -22.41 -2.25
N LYS A 102 39.97 -22.18 -1.76
CA LYS A 102 38.96 -21.38 -2.47
C LYS A 102 39.28 -19.89 -2.44
N THR A 103 38.75 -19.15 -3.41
CA THR A 103 38.76 -17.68 -3.38
C THR A 103 37.87 -17.16 -2.23
N ALA A 104 38.02 -15.89 -1.86
CA ALA A 104 37.22 -15.27 -0.82
C ALA A 104 35.73 -15.26 -1.21
N GLU A 105 35.43 -14.87 -2.45
CA GLU A 105 34.09 -14.78 -3.02
C GLU A 105 33.40 -16.15 -3.02
N ARG A 106 34.09 -17.19 -3.50
CA ARG A 106 33.55 -18.55 -3.55
C ARG A 106 33.29 -19.12 -2.16
N ALA A 107 34.25 -18.94 -1.24
CA ALA A 107 34.10 -19.40 0.13
C ALA A 107 32.96 -18.68 0.86
N THR A 108 32.79 -17.38 0.63
CA THR A 108 31.66 -16.60 1.13
C THR A 108 30.35 -17.12 0.57
N TRP A 109 30.22 -17.28 -0.75
CA TRP A 109 29.01 -17.80 -1.40
C TRP A 109 28.57 -19.14 -0.79
N GLU A 110 29.49 -20.10 -0.68
CA GLU A 110 29.18 -21.42 -0.13
C GLU A 110 28.91 -21.40 1.38
N GLY A 111 29.58 -20.53 2.13
CA GLY A 111 29.31 -20.35 3.56
C GLY A 111 27.88 -19.86 3.80
N PHE A 112 27.45 -18.84 3.07
CA PHE A 112 26.07 -18.35 3.14
C PHE A 112 25.06 -19.41 2.66
N ALA A 113 25.32 -20.09 1.53
CA ALA A 113 24.46 -21.14 1.01
C ALA A 113 24.21 -22.28 2.02
N GLN A 114 25.23 -22.69 2.79
CA GLN A 114 25.06 -23.71 3.85
C GLN A 114 24.11 -23.26 4.96
N PHE A 115 24.18 -21.98 5.35
CA PHE A 115 23.29 -21.42 6.36
C PHE A 115 21.88 -21.19 5.80
N GLU A 116 21.75 -20.77 4.54
CA GLU A 116 20.47 -20.68 3.84
C GLU A 116 19.76 -22.03 3.81
N ASP A 117 20.48 -23.12 3.47
CA ASP A 117 19.93 -24.47 3.46
C ASP A 117 19.49 -24.91 4.87
N MET A 118 20.26 -24.58 5.90
CA MET A 118 19.87 -24.84 7.28
C MET A 118 18.55 -24.15 7.65
N LEU A 119 18.39 -22.87 7.28
CA LEU A 119 17.15 -22.11 7.51
C LEU A 119 15.96 -22.71 6.76
N ARG A 120 16.14 -23.07 5.49
CA ARG A 120 15.10 -23.73 4.68
C ARG A 120 14.64 -25.04 5.32
N ASN A 121 15.57 -25.83 5.84
CA ASN A 121 15.28 -27.11 6.49
C ASN A 121 14.53 -26.97 7.82
N LEU A 122 14.69 -25.85 8.54
CA LEU A 122 13.94 -25.58 9.77
C LEU A 122 12.46 -25.28 9.51
N GLY A 123 12.10 -24.85 8.30
CA GLY A 123 10.72 -24.60 7.89
C GLY A 123 10.05 -23.39 8.54
N GLY A 124 8.80 -23.14 8.15
CA GLY A 124 7.99 -22.03 8.66
C GLY A 124 8.67 -20.66 8.48
N TYR A 125 8.57 -19.82 9.50
CA TYR A 125 9.13 -18.47 9.51
C TYR A 125 10.64 -18.43 9.23
N MET A 126 11.41 -19.45 9.61
CA MET A 126 12.86 -19.47 9.39
C MET A 126 13.21 -19.73 7.92
N ALA A 127 12.43 -20.54 7.22
CA ALA A 127 12.64 -20.79 5.78
C ALA A 127 12.42 -19.54 4.93
N GLU A 128 11.48 -18.67 5.33
CA GLU A 128 11.23 -17.39 4.67
C GLU A 128 12.44 -16.43 4.77
N ARG A 129 13.30 -16.58 5.78
CA ARG A 129 14.50 -15.76 6.00
C ARG A 129 15.72 -16.21 5.20
N ALA A 130 15.68 -17.35 4.53
CA ALA A 130 16.80 -17.82 3.72
C ALA A 130 17.10 -16.85 2.55
N GLY A 131 16.07 -16.24 1.95
CA GLY A 131 16.25 -15.22 0.91
C GLY A 131 16.94 -13.96 1.44
N ASP A 132 16.51 -13.48 2.62
CA ASP A 132 17.14 -12.32 3.26
C ASP A 132 18.64 -12.57 3.55
N LEU A 133 19.00 -13.78 3.98
CA LEU A 133 20.40 -14.15 4.23
C LEU A 133 21.22 -14.25 2.93
N HIS A 134 20.60 -14.72 1.85
CA HIS A 134 21.22 -14.72 0.53
C HIS A 134 21.63 -13.31 0.09
N ASP A 135 20.74 -12.33 0.29
CA ASP A 135 21.01 -10.93 -0.04
C ASP A 135 22.15 -10.34 0.78
N VAL A 136 22.29 -10.74 2.04
CA VAL A 136 23.46 -10.38 2.86
C VAL A 136 24.74 -10.96 2.26
N GLY A 137 24.74 -12.24 1.87
CA GLY A 137 25.90 -12.86 1.23
C GLY A 137 26.32 -12.16 -0.07
N GLN A 138 25.34 -11.80 -0.89
CA GLN A 138 25.51 -11.02 -2.11
C GLN A 138 26.20 -9.67 -1.86
N ARG A 139 25.78 -8.94 -0.82
CA ARG A 139 26.41 -7.66 -0.40
C ARG A 139 27.86 -7.83 0.05
N VAL A 140 28.15 -8.90 0.77
CA VAL A 140 29.52 -9.21 1.22
C VAL A 140 30.42 -9.50 0.02
N ILE A 141 29.93 -10.29 -0.94
CA ILE A 141 30.67 -10.59 -2.17
C ILE A 141 30.87 -9.32 -3.00
N ALA A 142 29.87 -8.45 -3.11
CA ALA A 142 30.00 -7.18 -3.80
C ALA A 142 31.12 -6.30 -3.22
N SER A 143 31.19 -6.20 -1.88
CA SER A 143 32.29 -5.51 -1.17
C SER A 143 33.66 -6.14 -1.48
N LEU A 144 33.75 -7.48 -1.52
CA LEU A 144 35.01 -8.18 -1.83
C LEU A 144 35.54 -7.89 -3.23
N ILE A 145 34.66 -7.82 -4.24
CA ILE A 145 35.05 -7.59 -5.65
C ILE A 145 35.02 -6.11 -6.05
N GLY A 146 34.61 -5.22 -5.13
CA GLY A 146 34.58 -3.78 -5.36
C GLY A 146 33.51 -3.32 -6.36
N VAL A 147 32.37 -4.02 -6.42
CA VAL A 147 31.21 -3.62 -7.24
C VAL A 147 30.09 -3.10 -6.36
N GLU A 148 29.14 -2.40 -6.98
CA GLU A 148 27.94 -1.94 -6.29
C GLU A 148 27.11 -3.13 -5.78
N ALA A 149 26.69 -3.06 -4.52
CA ALA A 149 25.95 -4.14 -3.90
C ALA A 149 24.54 -4.25 -4.50
N PRO A 150 23.99 -5.47 -4.68
CA PRO A 150 22.60 -5.64 -5.04
C PRO A 150 21.67 -4.98 -4.00
N GLY A 151 20.68 -4.24 -4.49
CA GLY A 151 19.80 -3.46 -3.62
C GLY A 151 19.45 -2.09 -4.20
N VAL A 152 18.56 -1.39 -3.50
CA VAL A 152 18.21 0.01 -3.82
C VAL A 152 19.48 0.88 -3.80
N PRO A 153 19.78 1.61 -4.88
CA PRO A 153 20.95 2.47 -4.96
C PRO A 153 20.82 3.67 -4.01
N GLU A 154 21.95 4.11 -3.47
CA GLU A 154 22.02 5.34 -2.69
C GLU A 154 22.21 6.55 -3.62
N SER A 155 21.52 7.64 -3.30
CA SER A 155 21.64 8.89 -4.04
C SER A 155 21.47 10.07 -3.10
N ASP A 156 22.22 11.14 -3.35
CA ASP A 156 22.03 12.44 -2.71
C ASP A 156 21.03 13.32 -3.47
N SER A 157 20.60 12.89 -4.65
CA SER A 157 19.72 13.63 -5.54
C SER A 157 18.44 12.85 -5.86
N PRO A 158 17.32 13.52 -6.17
CA PRO A 158 16.08 12.83 -6.50
C PRO A 158 16.18 12.01 -7.80
N PHE A 159 15.67 10.79 -7.79
CA PHE A 159 15.86 9.83 -8.90
C PHE A 159 14.62 8.97 -9.18
N VAL A 160 14.60 8.31 -10.33
CA VAL A 160 13.63 7.27 -10.72
C VAL A 160 14.30 5.91 -10.52
N LEU A 161 13.76 5.09 -9.64
CA LEU A 161 14.26 3.74 -9.39
C LEU A 161 13.76 2.80 -10.48
N VAL A 162 14.66 2.10 -11.16
CA VAL A 162 14.34 0.99 -12.06
C VAL A 162 14.82 -0.31 -11.42
N ALA A 163 13.93 -1.25 -11.16
CA ALA A 163 14.27 -2.51 -10.51
C ALA A 163 13.58 -3.69 -11.20
N LYS A 164 14.13 -4.90 -11.07
CA LYS A 164 13.42 -6.09 -11.56
C LYS A 164 12.14 -6.31 -10.76
N ASP A 165 12.29 -6.33 -9.43
CA ASP A 165 11.24 -6.33 -8.42
C ASP A 165 11.80 -5.66 -7.14
N LEU A 166 10.98 -5.41 -6.13
CA LEU A 166 11.43 -4.93 -4.82
C LEU A 166 10.99 -5.89 -3.72
N SER A 167 11.96 -6.36 -2.93
CA SER A 167 11.65 -7.10 -1.71
C SER A 167 11.06 -6.18 -0.63
N PRO A 168 10.47 -6.74 0.44
CA PRO A 168 10.09 -5.97 1.62
C PRO A 168 11.27 -5.23 2.27
N ALA A 169 12.47 -5.82 2.24
CA ALA A 169 13.68 -5.20 2.78
C ALA A 169 14.13 -3.99 1.94
N ASP A 170 14.12 -4.13 0.61
CA ASP A 170 14.40 -3.04 -0.33
C ASP A 170 13.43 -1.88 -0.12
N THR A 171 12.14 -2.22 -0.03
CA THR A 171 11.05 -1.28 0.21
C THR A 171 11.25 -0.48 1.51
N ALA A 172 11.66 -1.14 2.59
CA ALA A 172 11.92 -0.47 3.86
C ALA A 172 13.14 0.47 3.81
N SER A 173 14.11 0.18 2.93
CA SER A 173 15.31 1.00 2.75
C SER A 173 15.14 2.19 1.80
N LEU A 174 13.99 2.32 1.12
CA LEU A 174 13.75 3.41 0.20
C LEU A 174 13.64 4.76 0.93
N ASP A 175 14.55 5.68 0.62
CA ASP A 175 14.38 7.09 0.97
C ASP A 175 13.34 7.74 0.05
N LEU A 176 12.10 7.75 0.53
CA LEU A 176 10.95 8.29 -0.20
C LEU A 176 11.04 9.79 -0.48
N SER A 177 11.91 10.53 0.22
CA SER A 177 12.12 11.94 -0.09
C SER A 177 12.88 12.14 -1.40
N LYS A 178 13.65 11.13 -1.82
CA LYS A 178 14.50 11.16 -3.01
C LYS A 178 13.91 10.37 -4.17
N VAL A 179 13.19 9.27 -3.90
CA VAL A 179 12.57 8.45 -4.94
C VAL A 179 11.36 9.18 -5.57
N GLN A 180 11.54 9.67 -6.79
CA GLN A 180 10.51 10.41 -7.54
C GLN A 180 9.49 9.47 -8.20
N ALA A 181 9.93 8.30 -8.63
CA ALA A 181 9.09 7.23 -9.15
C ALA A 181 9.79 5.87 -9.06
N ILE A 182 8.99 4.80 -9.12
CA ILE A 182 9.45 3.41 -9.16
C ILE A 182 8.97 2.75 -10.46
N VAL A 183 9.88 2.11 -11.18
CA VAL A 183 9.58 1.31 -12.36
C VAL A 183 10.05 -0.11 -12.09
N THR A 184 9.14 -1.08 -12.09
CA THR A 184 9.51 -2.50 -11.97
C THR A 184 9.30 -3.24 -13.27
N LEU A 185 10.25 -4.11 -13.63
CA LEU A 185 10.14 -4.97 -14.81
C LEU A 185 9.06 -6.02 -14.61
N ASP A 186 9.01 -6.60 -13.40
CA ASP A 186 8.06 -7.63 -13.01
C ASP A 186 6.97 -7.05 -12.09
N GLY A 187 5.99 -7.89 -11.76
CA GLY A 187 4.88 -7.54 -10.89
C GLY A 187 3.61 -7.09 -11.63
N GLY A 188 2.57 -6.84 -10.87
CA GLY A 188 1.25 -6.46 -11.36
C GLY A 188 0.54 -5.51 -10.40
N PRO A 189 -0.71 -5.10 -10.67
CA PRO A 189 -1.42 -4.09 -9.89
C PRO A 189 -1.63 -4.45 -8.41
N THR A 190 -1.44 -5.72 -8.05
CA THR A 190 -1.55 -6.27 -6.69
C THR A 190 -0.21 -6.68 -6.09
N SER A 191 0.92 -6.39 -6.74
CA SER A 191 2.25 -6.71 -6.18
C SER A 191 2.54 -5.90 -4.91
N HIS A 192 3.51 -6.37 -4.11
CA HIS A 192 3.95 -5.65 -2.92
C HIS A 192 4.37 -4.20 -3.24
N THR A 193 5.15 -4.01 -4.31
CA THR A 193 5.53 -2.69 -4.82
C THR A 193 4.32 -1.83 -5.22
N ALA A 194 3.33 -2.41 -5.89
CA ALA A 194 2.12 -1.68 -6.28
C ALA A 194 1.28 -1.25 -5.06
N ILE A 195 1.18 -2.11 -4.05
CA ILE A 195 0.49 -1.81 -2.79
C ILE A 195 1.23 -0.69 -2.04
N LEU A 196 2.55 -0.79 -1.91
CA LEU A 196 3.41 0.24 -1.30
C LEU A 196 3.25 1.59 -2.01
N ALA A 197 3.44 1.61 -3.33
CA ALA A 197 3.36 2.84 -4.12
C ALA A 197 2.01 3.53 -3.95
N ARG A 198 0.92 2.75 -3.93
CA ARG A 198 -0.43 3.26 -3.69
C ARG A 198 -0.62 3.80 -2.27
N ALA A 199 -0.14 3.08 -1.26
CA ALA A 199 -0.23 3.50 0.14
C ALA A 199 0.58 4.76 0.44
N ARG A 200 1.71 4.96 -0.25
CA ARG A 200 2.63 6.08 -0.05
C ARG A 200 2.48 7.21 -1.08
N GLY A 201 1.58 7.06 -2.05
CA GLY A 201 1.35 8.06 -3.10
C GLY A 201 2.56 8.25 -4.03
N ILE A 202 3.42 7.24 -4.17
CA ILE A 202 4.59 7.26 -5.05
C ILE A 202 4.11 6.95 -6.47
N VAL A 203 4.62 7.68 -7.46
CA VAL A 203 4.37 7.39 -8.87
C VAL A 203 5.06 6.08 -9.22
N ALA A 204 4.32 5.09 -9.71
CA ALA A 204 4.95 3.85 -10.14
C ALA A 204 4.34 3.27 -11.42
N VAL A 205 5.16 2.52 -12.16
CA VAL A 205 4.74 1.66 -13.28
C VAL A 205 5.35 0.29 -13.06
N VAL A 206 4.52 -0.74 -12.94
CA VAL A 206 4.95 -2.11 -12.68
C VAL A 206 4.72 -3.00 -13.90
N GLY A 207 5.43 -4.12 -14.03
CA GLY A 207 5.32 -5.00 -15.19
C GLY A 207 5.84 -4.35 -16.50
N ALA A 208 6.75 -3.40 -16.39
CA ALA A 208 7.36 -2.70 -17.52
C ALA A 208 8.60 -3.47 -18.01
N HIS A 209 8.42 -4.63 -18.63
CA HIS A 209 9.52 -5.53 -19.00
C HIS A 209 10.64 -4.87 -19.82
N ASP A 210 10.29 -3.96 -20.74
CA ASP A 210 11.26 -3.24 -21.58
C ASP A 210 12.04 -2.15 -20.82
N ALA A 211 11.71 -1.89 -19.55
CA ALA A 211 12.50 -1.01 -18.68
C ALA A 211 13.90 -1.57 -18.38
N SER A 212 14.13 -2.87 -18.64
CA SER A 212 15.47 -3.49 -18.65
C SER A 212 16.48 -2.79 -19.58
N GLN A 213 16.01 -2.03 -20.56
CA GLN A 213 16.85 -1.30 -21.51
C GLN A 213 17.27 0.09 -21.02
N LEU A 214 16.66 0.59 -19.93
CA LEU A 214 17.01 1.87 -19.32
C LEU A 214 18.38 1.78 -18.65
N LYS A 215 19.12 2.88 -18.68
CA LYS A 215 20.47 2.97 -18.14
C LYS A 215 20.53 3.98 -17.02
N ASN A 216 21.45 3.76 -16.08
CA ASN A 216 21.81 4.75 -15.07
C ASN A 216 22.07 6.10 -15.73
N HIS A 217 21.64 7.16 -15.05
CA HIS A 217 21.79 8.56 -15.44
C HIS A 217 20.96 9.01 -16.65
N GLN A 218 20.09 8.15 -17.20
CA GLN A 218 19.15 8.55 -18.25
C GLN A 218 17.97 9.32 -17.67
N ILE A 219 17.60 10.45 -18.27
CA ILE A 219 16.36 11.15 -17.91
C ILE A 219 15.15 10.41 -18.49
N VAL A 220 14.15 10.18 -17.63
CA VAL A 220 12.88 9.56 -18.01
C VAL A 220 11.69 10.34 -17.45
N VAL A 221 10.55 10.24 -18.13
CA VAL A 221 9.24 10.57 -17.58
C VAL A 221 8.52 9.27 -17.24
N VAL A 222 7.98 9.18 -16.03
CA VAL A 222 7.10 8.09 -15.58
C VAL A 222 5.69 8.63 -15.47
N ASP A 223 4.81 8.13 -16.32
CA ASP A 223 3.39 8.46 -16.36
C ASP A 223 2.58 7.28 -15.83
N ALA A 224 2.26 7.31 -14.54
CA ALA A 224 1.44 6.31 -13.91
C ALA A 224 -0.05 6.40 -14.27
N VAL A 225 -0.50 7.48 -14.92
CA VAL A 225 -1.90 7.60 -15.39
C VAL A 225 -2.11 6.71 -16.60
N ASN A 226 -1.18 6.75 -17.55
CA ASN A 226 -1.25 5.96 -18.78
C ASN A 226 -0.45 4.65 -18.71
N GLY A 227 0.34 4.44 -17.64
CA GLY A 227 1.21 3.26 -17.50
C GLY A 227 2.41 3.31 -18.44
N HIS A 228 2.95 4.49 -18.71
CA HIS A 228 4.05 4.70 -19.65
C HIS A 228 5.33 5.17 -18.95
N VAL A 229 6.47 4.72 -19.46
CA VAL A 229 7.79 5.25 -19.15
C VAL A 229 8.42 5.74 -20.44
N ILE A 230 8.64 7.05 -20.53
CA ILE A 230 9.18 7.72 -21.72
C ILE A 230 10.67 7.92 -21.50
N SER A 231 11.47 7.18 -22.27
CA SER A 231 12.92 7.32 -22.27
C SER A 231 13.37 8.48 -23.15
N SER A 232 14.29 9.30 -22.61
CA SER A 232 14.79 10.51 -23.28
C SER A 232 13.66 11.47 -23.71
N PRO A 233 12.87 11.96 -22.73
CA PRO A 233 11.70 12.79 -23.00
C PRO A 233 12.10 14.14 -23.60
N SER A 234 11.18 14.74 -24.37
CA SER A 234 11.32 16.10 -24.89
C SER A 234 11.19 17.15 -23.76
N GLU A 235 11.63 18.37 -24.03
CA GLU A 235 11.43 19.49 -23.10
C GLU A 235 9.93 19.75 -22.83
N GLU A 236 9.06 19.52 -23.82
CA GLU A 236 7.61 19.66 -23.69
C GLU A 236 7.03 18.61 -22.73
N GLU A 237 7.49 17.36 -22.83
CA GLU A 237 7.07 16.27 -21.93
C GLU A 237 7.51 16.54 -20.49
N ILE A 238 8.74 17.02 -20.29
CA ILE A 238 9.23 17.43 -18.95
C ILE A 238 8.44 18.62 -18.42
N ALA A 239 8.16 19.63 -19.26
CA ALA A 239 7.37 20.80 -18.88
C ALA A 239 5.95 20.40 -18.45
N HIS A 240 5.32 19.45 -19.16
CA HIS A 240 4.01 18.93 -18.81
C HIS A 240 3.99 18.27 -17.42
N VAL A 241 5.02 17.48 -17.09
CA VAL A 241 5.14 16.89 -15.75
C VAL A 241 5.33 17.96 -14.68
N LYS A 242 6.16 18.98 -14.93
CA LYS A 242 6.35 20.11 -14.01
C LYS A 242 5.04 20.86 -13.75
N GLU A 243 4.30 21.20 -14.81
CA GLU A 243 3.00 21.86 -14.70
C GLU A 243 2.01 21.01 -13.91
N SER A 244 1.95 19.70 -14.17
CA SER A 244 1.09 18.78 -13.43
C SER A 244 1.45 18.73 -11.95
N ARG A 245 2.74 18.74 -11.59
CA ARG A 245 3.20 18.77 -10.20
C ARG A 245 2.88 20.09 -9.52
N GLU A 246 3.10 21.21 -10.19
CA GLU A 246 2.72 22.53 -9.69
C GLU A 246 1.21 22.66 -9.49
N ARG A 247 0.41 22.11 -10.40
CA ARG A 247 -1.05 22.05 -10.25
C ARG A 247 -1.45 21.22 -9.03
N LEU A 248 -0.81 20.07 -8.81
CA LEU A 248 -1.05 19.25 -7.62
C LEU A 248 -0.61 19.97 -6.34
N SER A 249 0.52 20.68 -6.36
CA SER A 249 1.00 21.48 -5.23
C SER A 249 0.03 22.60 -4.90
N ARG A 250 -0.40 23.39 -5.90
CA ARG A 250 -1.43 24.42 -5.74
C ARG A 250 -2.75 23.83 -5.23
N ALA A 251 -3.13 22.64 -5.69
CA ALA A 251 -4.32 21.96 -5.17
C ALA A 251 -4.19 21.56 -3.69
N ARG A 252 -2.97 21.29 -3.19
CA ARG A 252 -2.73 21.08 -1.75
C ARG A 252 -2.93 22.36 -0.93
N GLU A 253 -2.60 23.52 -1.50
CA GLU A 253 -2.85 24.82 -0.86
C GLU A 253 -4.35 25.13 -0.73
N LEU A 254 -5.20 24.49 -1.56
CA LEU A 254 -6.66 24.61 -1.47
C LEU A 254 -7.27 23.73 -0.38
N ARG A 255 -6.50 22.85 0.29
CA ARG A 255 -7.04 21.97 1.33
C ARG A 255 -7.64 22.79 2.47
N GLY A 256 -8.86 22.42 2.87
CA GLY A 256 -9.59 23.07 3.96
C GLY A 256 -10.26 24.39 3.56
N LEU A 257 -10.08 24.88 2.33
CA LEU A 257 -10.92 25.94 1.80
C LEU A 257 -12.28 25.34 1.40
N PRO A 258 -13.40 26.07 1.62
CA PRO A 258 -14.71 25.62 1.18
C PRO A 258 -14.74 25.38 -0.34
N GLY A 259 -15.30 24.24 -0.74
CA GLY A 259 -15.51 23.94 -2.15
C GLY A 259 -16.41 25.00 -2.78
N SER A 260 -15.94 25.62 -3.86
CA SER A 260 -16.69 26.67 -4.55
C SER A 260 -16.33 26.75 -6.03
N THR A 261 -17.30 27.19 -6.83
CA THR A 261 -17.10 27.58 -8.23
C THR A 261 -16.45 28.96 -8.32
N LYS A 262 -15.97 29.33 -9.51
CA LYS A 262 -15.30 30.63 -9.75
C LYS A 262 -16.21 31.84 -9.46
N ASP A 263 -17.52 31.68 -9.59
CA ASP A 263 -18.54 32.68 -9.27
C ASP A 263 -19.04 32.61 -7.80
N GLY A 264 -18.44 31.75 -6.98
CA GLY A 264 -18.66 31.69 -5.53
C GLY A 264 -19.81 30.78 -5.09
N HIS A 265 -20.39 29.98 -5.98
CA HIS A 265 -21.39 28.98 -5.59
C HIS A 265 -20.71 27.87 -4.77
N LEU A 266 -21.15 27.69 -3.52
CA LEU A 266 -20.60 26.68 -2.61
C LEU A 266 -21.04 25.27 -3.03
N ILE A 267 -20.08 24.37 -3.18
CA ILE A 267 -20.29 22.94 -3.45
C ILE A 267 -19.45 22.16 -2.45
N PRO A 268 -20.05 21.54 -1.42
CA PRO A 268 -19.29 20.89 -0.36
C PRO A 268 -18.50 19.69 -0.90
N LEU A 269 -17.21 19.65 -0.57
CA LEU A 269 -16.34 18.52 -0.90
C LEU A 269 -16.33 17.52 0.26
N LEU A 270 -17.13 16.47 0.12
CA LEU A 270 -17.31 15.45 1.14
C LEU A 270 -16.48 14.19 0.86
N ALA A 271 -16.00 13.52 1.90
CA ALA A 271 -15.24 12.29 1.78
C ALA A 271 -16.14 11.04 1.70
N ASN A 272 -15.66 10.02 0.99
CA ASN A 272 -16.19 8.66 1.07
C ASN A 272 -15.25 7.84 1.97
N VAL A 273 -15.79 7.23 3.01
CA VAL A 273 -15.02 6.51 4.05
C VAL A 273 -15.64 5.14 4.31
N GLY A 274 -14.82 4.17 4.73
CA GLY A 274 -15.27 2.79 5.00
C GLY A 274 -15.09 2.35 6.45
N LYS A 275 -14.25 3.04 7.22
CA LYS A 275 -14.04 2.77 8.65
C LYS A 275 -13.78 4.09 9.41
N PRO A 276 -14.01 4.14 10.73
CA PRO A 276 -13.80 5.37 11.51
C PRO A 276 -12.39 5.95 11.39
N SER A 277 -11.35 5.12 11.27
CA SER A 277 -9.96 5.57 11.09
C SER A 277 -9.68 6.30 9.78
N ASP A 278 -10.53 6.15 8.75
CA ASP A 278 -10.38 6.90 7.49
C ASP A 278 -10.70 8.40 7.67
N ALA A 279 -11.39 8.77 8.75
CA ALA A 279 -11.75 10.15 9.06
C ALA A 279 -10.53 11.05 9.29
N VAL A 280 -9.43 10.50 9.83
CA VAL A 280 -8.16 11.23 10.00
C VAL A 280 -7.64 11.69 8.64
N THR A 281 -7.54 10.78 7.68
CA THR A 281 -7.12 11.11 6.31
C THR A 281 -8.12 12.06 5.66
N ALA A 282 -9.43 11.88 5.82
CA ALA A 282 -10.41 12.82 5.28
C ALA A 282 -10.19 14.26 5.78
N HIS A 283 -9.87 14.45 7.07
CA HIS A 283 -9.52 15.75 7.64
C HIS A 283 -8.22 16.32 7.07
N GLU A 284 -7.17 15.50 6.93
CA GLU A 284 -5.90 15.93 6.33
C GLU A 284 -6.04 16.43 4.89
N TYR A 285 -7.02 15.91 4.16
CA TYR A 285 -7.35 16.34 2.80
C TYR A 285 -8.37 17.49 2.76
N GLY A 286 -8.86 17.94 3.92
CA GLY A 286 -9.75 19.10 4.04
C GLY A 286 -11.22 18.81 3.75
N ALA A 287 -11.69 17.58 3.99
CA ALA A 287 -13.09 17.23 3.77
C ALA A 287 -14.04 18.09 4.63
N GLU A 288 -15.10 18.57 3.98
CA GLU A 288 -16.17 19.39 4.61
C GLU A 288 -17.22 18.52 5.32
N GLY A 289 -17.02 17.20 5.33
CA GLY A 289 -17.87 16.20 5.95
C GLY A 289 -17.69 14.85 5.26
N VAL A 290 -18.63 13.94 5.50
CA VAL A 290 -18.70 12.61 4.89
C VAL A 290 -19.94 12.53 4.01
N GLY A 291 -19.72 12.25 2.72
CA GLY A 291 -20.78 12.11 1.72
C GLY A 291 -21.27 10.66 1.60
N LEU A 292 -20.45 9.72 2.05
CA LEU A 292 -20.78 8.30 2.11
C LEU A 292 -19.87 7.60 3.13
N PHE A 293 -20.45 7.13 4.23
CA PHE A 293 -19.87 6.09 5.07
C PHE A 293 -20.44 4.74 4.68
N ARG A 294 -19.54 3.85 4.25
CA ARG A 294 -19.81 2.47 3.87
C ARG A 294 -19.73 1.60 5.12
N THR A 295 -20.87 1.04 5.54
CA THR A 295 -20.95 0.30 6.80
C THR A 295 -20.43 -1.13 6.69
N GLU A 296 -20.14 -1.64 5.48
CA GLU A 296 -19.80 -3.05 5.25
C GLU A 296 -18.57 -3.52 6.06
N PHE A 297 -17.60 -2.63 6.31
CA PHE A 297 -16.40 -2.98 7.09
C PHE A 297 -16.74 -3.51 8.48
N LEU A 298 -17.82 -3.03 9.09
CA LEU A 298 -18.26 -3.43 10.42
C LEU A 298 -18.89 -4.83 10.47
N PHE A 299 -19.30 -5.34 9.30
CA PHE A 299 -20.03 -6.61 9.17
C PHE A 299 -19.16 -7.71 8.54
N ILE A 300 -18.25 -7.36 7.64
CA ILE A 300 -17.41 -8.32 6.91
C ILE A 300 -16.47 -9.03 7.88
N GLY A 301 -16.42 -10.37 7.77
CA GLY A 301 -15.55 -11.23 8.58
C GLY A 301 -16.20 -11.74 9.86
N ASN A 302 -17.40 -11.27 10.21
CA ASN A 302 -18.14 -11.75 11.36
C ASN A 302 -19.01 -12.96 11.00
N GLU A 303 -19.11 -13.93 11.91
CA GLU A 303 -20.04 -15.05 11.78
C GLU A 303 -21.50 -14.63 12.06
N GLN A 304 -21.70 -13.55 12.81
CA GLN A 304 -22.98 -13.01 13.23
C GLN A 304 -23.01 -11.49 13.03
N PRO A 305 -24.20 -10.86 12.95
CA PRO A 305 -24.29 -9.40 12.92
C PRO A 305 -23.60 -8.78 14.16
N PRO A 306 -22.84 -7.68 14.00
CA PRO A 306 -22.32 -6.93 15.12
C PRO A 306 -23.48 -6.42 15.99
N SER A 307 -23.27 -6.43 17.31
CA SER A 307 -24.22 -5.96 18.30
C SER A 307 -24.56 -4.47 18.11
N ILE A 308 -25.70 -4.04 18.64
CA ILE A 308 -26.12 -2.63 18.59
C ILE A 308 -25.07 -1.76 19.31
N GLU A 309 -24.48 -2.27 20.38
CA GLU A 309 -23.44 -1.61 21.16
C GLU A 309 -22.16 -1.40 20.33
N GLU A 310 -21.63 -2.44 19.68
CA GLU A 310 -20.45 -2.34 18.80
C GLU A 310 -20.70 -1.37 17.63
N GLN A 311 -21.90 -1.41 17.06
CA GLN A 311 -22.30 -0.47 16.01
C GLN A 311 -22.38 0.96 16.53
N THR A 312 -22.97 1.17 17.71
CA THR A 312 -23.09 2.49 18.34
C THR A 312 -21.72 3.08 18.62
N GLU A 313 -20.78 2.30 19.15
CA GLU A 313 -19.40 2.73 19.41
C GLU A 313 -18.73 3.17 18.12
N SER A 314 -18.79 2.36 17.06
CA SER A 314 -18.17 2.67 15.77
C SER A 314 -18.76 3.92 15.11
N TYR A 315 -20.10 4.07 15.12
CA TYR A 315 -20.74 5.26 14.56
C TYR A 315 -20.48 6.50 15.40
N THR A 316 -20.42 6.38 16.73
CA THR A 316 -20.06 7.49 17.63
C THR A 316 -18.64 7.97 17.34
N GLU A 317 -17.68 7.04 17.21
CA GLU A 317 -16.29 7.37 16.86
C GLU A 317 -16.20 8.16 15.55
N LEU A 318 -16.94 7.76 14.52
CA LEU A 318 -16.99 8.48 13.25
C LEU A 318 -17.64 9.87 13.42
N LEU A 319 -18.82 9.94 14.03
CA LEU A 319 -19.61 11.17 14.12
C LEU A 319 -18.91 12.22 14.99
N SER A 320 -18.27 11.83 16.08
CA SER A 320 -17.48 12.72 16.95
C SER A 320 -16.29 13.37 16.22
N GLN A 321 -15.80 12.78 15.13
CA GLN A 321 -14.73 13.40 14.33
C GLN A 321 -15.25 14.49 13.38
N PHE A 322 -16.57 14.58 13.14
CA PHE A 322 -17.18 15.51 12.19
C PHE A 322 -18.26 16.39 12.86
N GLU A 323 -17.98 16.92 14.06
CA GLU A 323 -18.91 17.79 14.78
C GLU A 323 -19.38 18.98 13.92
N GLY A 324 -20.70 19.21 13.89
CA GLY A 324 -21.34 20.25 13.09
C GLY A 324 -21.29 20.06 11.58
N LYS A 325 -20.62 19.02 11.07
CA LYS A 325 -20.47 18.73 9.65
C LYS A 325 -21.43 17.62 9.20
N LYS A 326 -21.75 17.60 7.91
CA LYS A 326 -22.60 16.58 7.30
C LYS A 326 -21.91 15.22 7.31
N VAL A 327 -22.59 14.19 7.80
CA VAL A 327 -22.14 12.79 7.73
C VAL A 327 -23.26 11.93 7.19
N VAL A 328 -23.10 11.39 5.98
CA VAL A 328 -24.07 10.50 5.36
C VAL A 328 -23.64 9.05 5.58
N ILE A 329 -24.42 8.29 6.36
CA ILE A 329 -24.21 6.87 6.60
C ILE A 329 -25.15 6.06 5.72
N ARG A 330 -24.59 5.18 4.91
CA ARG A 330 -25.36 4.21 4.12
C ARG A 330 -25.55 2.94 4.94
N LEU A 331 -26.79 2.48 5.03
CA LEU A 331 -27.04 1.15 5.59
C LEU A 331 -26.30 0.07 4.81
N LEU A 332 -26.18 -1.10 5.44
CA LEU A 332 -25.40 -2.21 4.91
C LEU A 332 -25.89 -2.61 3.50
N ASP A 333 -24.98 -2.61 2.53
CA ASP A 333 -25.19 -3.13 1.19
C ASP A 333 -24.41 -4.44 1.01
N ALA A 334 -24.99 -5.53 1.50
CA ALA A 334 -24.45 -6.86 1.30
C ALA A 334 -24.75 -7.32 -0.14
N GLY A 335 -23.70 -7.49 -0.95
CA GLY A 335 -23.73 -8.11 -2.28
C GLY A 335 -22.87 -9.39 -2.30
N ALA A 336 -23.04 -10.25 -3.31
CA ALA A 336 -22.31 -11.54 -3.33
C ALA A 336 -20.81 -11.45 -3.60
N ASP A 337 -20.27 -10.27 -3.95
CA ASP A 337 -18.82 -10.06 -3.95
C ASP A 337 -18.23 -10.05 -2.54
N LYS A 338 -19.07 -9.97 -1.49
CA LYS A 338 -18.69 -9.94 -0.07
C LYS A 338 -19.69 -10.74 0.77
N PRO A 339 -19.68 -12.09 0.66
CA PRO A 339 -20.68 -12.93 1.31
C PRO A 339 -20.60 -12.78 2.83
N LEU A 340 -21.71 -12.36 3.42
CA LEU A 340 -21.95 -12.37 4.86
C LEU A 340 -22.76 -13.62 5.20
N PRO A 341 -22.21 -14.58 5.98
CA PRO A 341 -22.86 -15.85 6.28
C PRO A 341 -24.28 -15.73 6.86
N PHE A 342 -24.55 -14.63 7.55
CA PHE A 342 -25.83 -14.36 8.21
C PHE A 342 -26.85 -13.59 7.34
N LEU A 343 -26.48 -13.16 6.11
CA LEU A 343 -27.35 -12.37 5.22
C LEU A 343 -27.44 -12.86 3.77
N THR A 344 -26.42 -13.58 3.28
CA THR A 344 -26.28 -13.79 1.83
C THR A 344 -26.80 -15.18 1.46
N PRO A 345 -27.78 -15.31 0.55
CA PRO A 345 -28.17 -16.60 -0.02
C PRO A 345 -27.00 -17.21 -0.80
N GLU A 346 -26.72 -18.51 -0.61
CA GLU A 346 -25.57 -19.17 -1.25
C GLU A 346 -25.73 -19.34 -2.78
N ASP A 347 -26.96 -19.35 -3.32
CA ASP A 347 -27.27 -19.81 -4.68
C ASP A 347 -28.04 -18.80 -5.57
N GLU A 348 -27.60 -17.54 -5.66
CA GLU A 348 -28.23 -16.56 -6.55
C GLU A 348 -27.50 -16.46 -7.93
N PRO A 349 -28.19 -16.71 -9.08
CA PRO A 349 -27.54 -16.70 -10.40
C PRO A 349 -26.95 -15.36 -10.82
N ASN A 350 -27.53 -14.24 -10.37
CA ASN A 350 -27.00 -12.91 -10.61
C ASN A 350 -27.18 -12.03 -9.36
N PRO A 351 -26.20 -12.05 -8.46
CA PRO A 351 -26.29 -11.30 -7.21
C PRO A 351 -26.30 -9.78 -7.39
N ALA A 352 -25.77 -9.26 -8.49
CA ALA A 352 -25.78 -7.82 -8.76
C ALA A 352 -27.20 -7.29 -9.01
N LEU A 353 -28.07 -8.13 -9.57
CA LEU A 353 -29.49 -7.83 -9.83
C LEU A 353 -30.43 -8.46 -8.78
N GLY A 354 -29.85 -9.07 -7.75
CA GLY A 354 -30.52 -9.99 -6.85
C GLY A 354 -31.00 -9.40 -5.53
N LEU A 355 -30.99 -10.24 -4.50
CA LEU A 355 -31.31 -9.87 -3.12
C LEU A 355 -30.11 -9.16 -2.47
N ARG A 356 -30.06 -7.84 -2.62
CA ARG A 356 -29.03 -6.96 -2.04
C ARG A 356 -29.58 -5.66 -1.48
N GLY A 357 -28.75 -4.96 -0.70
CA GLY A 357 -29.08 -3.65 -0.11
C GLY A 357 -30.34 -3.68 0.75
N LEU A 358 -31.24 -2.69 0.56
CA LEU A 358 -32.49 -2.61 1.34
C LEU A 358 -33.34 -3.88 1.25
N ARG A 359 -33.32 -4.58 0.11
CA ARG A 359 -34.14 -5.79 -0.09
C ARG A 359 -33.73 -6.92 0.84
N THR A 360 -32.42 -7.13 1.01
CA THR A 360 -31.86 -8.08 1.99
C THR A 360 -32.18 -7.62 3.41
N LEU A 361 -31.92 -6.36 3.72
CA LEU A 361 -32.19 -5.81 5.05
C LEU A 361 -33.66 -5.93 5.48
N ARG A 362 -34.60 -5.86 4.53
CA ARG A 362 -36.03 -6.10 4.81
C ARG A 362 -36.36 -7.56 5.16
N GLN A 363 -35.58 -8.52 4.68
CA GLN A 363 -35.73 -9.94 5.07
C GLN A 363 -35.05 -10.22 6.41
N HIS A 364 -34.05 -9.42 6.78
CA HIS A 364 -33.27 -9.52 8.02
C HIS A 364 -33.51 -8.30 8.92
N MET A 365 -34.76 -8.19 9.40
CA MET A 365 -35.23 -7.05 10.18
C MET A 365 -34.42 -6.81 11.45
N ASP A 366 -33.84 -7.84 12.05
CA ASP A 366 -32.93 -7.75 13.19
C ASP A 366 -31.69 -6.90 12.86
N VAL A 367 -31.11 -7.08 11.67
CA VAL A 367 -29.96 -6.30 11.20
C VAL A 367 -30.38 -4.88 10.84
N LEU A 368 -31.51 -4.71 10.13
CA LEU A 368 -32.02 -3.40 9.74
C LEU A 368 -32.39 -2.54 10.96
N ASP A 369 -33.20 -3.08 11.88
CA ASP A 369 -33.61 -2.37 13.10
C ASP A 369 -32.43 -2.12 14.02
N GLY A 370 -31.52 -3.10 14.15
CA GLY A 370 -30.31 -2.96 14.96
C GLY A 370 -29.40 -1.83 14.45
N GLN A 371 -29.21 -1.72 13.14
CA GLN A 371 -28.39 -0.67 12.53
C GLN A 371 -29.02 0.72 12.71
N LEU A 372 -30.34 0.85 12.51
CA LEU A 372 -31.05 2.11 12.71
C LEU A 372 -31.06 2.56 14.18
N GLU A 373 -31.23 1.61 15.11
CA GLU A 373 -31.16 1.86 16.55
C GLU A 373 -29.76 2.35 16.96
N ALA A 374 -28.70 1.67 16.49
CA ALA A 374 -27.32 2.06 16.76
C ALA A 374 -27.01 3.48 16.25
N LEU A 375 -27.48 3.81 15.04
CA LEU A 375 -27.33 5.16 14.48
C LEU A 375 -28.08 6.22 15.29
N SER A 376 -29.29 5.92 15.77
CA SER A 376 -30.05 6.82 16.63
C SER A 376 -29.34 7.06 17.97
N ARG A 377 -28.78 6.00 18.58
CA ARG A 377 -28.01 6.12 19.82
C ARG A 377 -26.76 6.98 19.63
N ALA A 378 -26.07 6.82 18.50
CA ALA A 378 -24.89 7.63 18.17
C ALA A 378 -25.25 9.11 17.88
N ASP A 379 -26.36 9.40 17.18
CA ASP A 379 -26.85 10.78 16.98
C ASP A 379 -27.18 11.47 18.31
N ALA A 380 -27.71 10.73 19.28
CA ALA A 380 -28.10 11.28 20.58
C ALA A 380 -26.91 11.76 21.43
N VAL A 381 -25.71 11.24 21.19
CA VAL A 381 -24.49 11.56 21.96
C VAL A 381 -23.45 12.34 21.18
N THR A 382 -23.72 12.67 19.91
CA THR A 382 -22.81 13.43 19.05
C THR A 382 -23.49 14.68 18.47
N ASN A 383 -22.71 15.56 17.87
CA ASN A 383 -23.19 16.83 17.30
C ASN A 383 -22.94 16.94 15.78
N ALA A 384 -22.69 15.82 15.11
CA ALA A 384 -22.60 15.80 13.64
C ALA A 384 -23.99 15.98 13.01
N ASP A 385 -24.04 16.50 11.78
CA ASP A 385 -25.27 16.51 11.00
C ASP A 385 -25.45 15.14 10.32
N LEU A 386 -26.02 14.18 11.05
CA LEU A 386 -26.24 12.81 10.58
C LEU A 386 -27.35 12.73 9.52
N TRP A 387 -27.02 12.10 8.40
CA TRP A 387 -27.96 11.67 7.37
C TRP A 387 -27.84 10.16 7.23
N VAL A 388 -28.97 9.47 7.15
CA VAL A 388 -29.02 8.01 6.97
C VAL A 388 -29.67 7.69 5.63
N MET A 389 -29.09 6.79 4.85
CA MET A 389 -29.66 6.38 3.56
C MET A 389 -29.68 4.87 3.34
N ALA A 390 -30.72 4.40 2.66
CA ALA A 390 -30.80 3.00 2.22
C ALA A 390 -30.18 2.79 0.83
N PRO A 391 -29.39 1.73 0.63
CA PRO A 391 -28.89 1.30 -0.68
C PRO A 391 -29.96 0.56 -1.49
N MET A 392 -29.79 0.52 -2.82
CA MET A 392 -30.55 -0.32 -3.76
C MET A 392 -32.07 -0.14 -3.73
N VAL A 393 -32.53 1.07 -3.41
CA VAL A 393 -33.96 1.43 -3.48
C VAL A 393 -34.37 1.56 -4.94
N SER A 394 -35.49 0.92 -5.30
CA SER A 394 -35.95 0.86 -6.70
C SER A 394 -37.19 1.69 -7.01
N ASP A 395 -37.99 2.04 -6.02
CA ASP A 395 -39.25 2.78 -6.23
C ASP A 395 -39.60 3.67 -5.01
N GLU A 396 -40.66 4.46 -5.17
CA GLU A 396 -41.19 5.36 -4.16
C GLU A 396 -41.76 4.62 -2.93
N HIS A 397 -42.24 3.40 -3.11
CA HIS A 397 -42.80 2.60 -2.02
C HIS A 397 -41.71 2.12 -1.07
N GLU A 398 -40.58 1.65 -1.60
CA GLU A 398 -39.40 1.28 -0.83
C GLU A 398 -38.78 2.51 -0.14
N ALA A 399 -38.72 3.65 -0.83
CA ALA A 399 -38.26 4.91 -0.25
C ALA A 399 -39.15 5.34 0.94
N ALA A 400 -40.47 5.38 0.74
CA ALA A 400 -41.43 5.74 1.78
C ALA A 400 -41.38 4.78 2.97
N TYR A 401 -41.26 3.47 2.71
CA TYR A 401 -41.08 2.46 3.75
C TYR A 401 -39.84 2.75 4.61
N PHE A 402 -38.69 2.96 3.96
CA PHE A 402 -37.43 3.17 4.66
C PHE A 402 -37.42 4.48 5.45
N VAL A 403 -37.88 5.57 4.85
CA VAL A 403 -37.97 6.89 5.49
C VAL A 403 -38.87 6.83 6.72
N LYS A 404 -40.04 6.18 6.62
CA LYS A 404 -40.95 5.99 7.75
C LYS A 404 -40.28 5.18 8.88
N LEU A 405 -39.59 4.09 8.54
CA LEU A 405 -38.90 3.26 9.51
C LEU A 405 -37.77 4.03 10.21
N GLY A 406 -36.88 4.68 9.47
CA GLY A 406 -35.79 5.48 10.05
C GLY A 406 -36.30 6.61 10.95
N LYS A 407 -37.32 7.36 10.50
CA LYS A 407 -37.94 8.41 11.33
C LYS A 407 -38.58 7.87 12.60
N SER A 408 -39.15 6.65 12.56
CA SER A 408 -39.74 6.01 13.75
C SER A 408 -38.71 5.71 14.84
N LYS A 409 -37.42 5.62 14.47
CA LYS A 409 -36.29 5.46 15.40
C LYS A 409 -35.73 6.78 15.92
N GLY A 410 -36.29 7.93 15.51
CA GLY A 410 -35.82 9.26 15.94
C GLY A 410 -34.79 9.91 15.02
N LEU A 411 -34.42 9.26 13.91
CA LEU A 411 -33.48 9.83 12.93
C LEU A 411 -34.12 11.01 12.18
N LYS A 412 -33.42 12.14 12.15
CA LYS A 412 -33.95 13.41 11.62
C LYS A 412 -33.93 13.46 10.09
N LYS A 413 -32.83 13.00 9.49
CA LYS A 413 -32.59 13.06 8.04
C LYS A 413 -32.39 11.66 7.50
N VAL A 414 -33.41 11.16 6.81
CA VAL A 414 -33.44 9.83 6.24
C VAL A 414 -33.75 9.96 4.75
N GLY A 415 -32.98 9.28 3.90
CA GLY A 415 -33.13 9.30 2.46
C GLY A 415 -32.74 7.98 1.82
N ILE A 416 -32.45 8.02 0.53
CA ILE A 416 -32.11 6.85 -0.26
C ILE A 416 -30.91 7.12 -1.14
N MET A 417 -30.21 6.06 -1.56
CA MET A 417 -29.20 6.14 -2.59
C MET A 417 -29.86 6.00 -3.97
N ALA A 418 -29.75 7.03 -4.81
CA ALA A 418 -30.24 7.00 -6.18
C ALA A 418 -29.23 6.28 -7.10
N GLU A 419 -29.24 4.95 -7.07
CA GLU A 419 -28.31 4.10 -7.83
C GLU A 419 -28.98 3.05 -8.72
N VAL A 420 -30.30 2.85 -8.57
CA VAL A 420 -31.09 2.01 -9.47
C VAL A 420 -31.73 2.89 -10.55
N PRO A 421 -31.60 2.57 -11.86
CA PRO A 421 -32.11 3.42 -12.94
C PRO A 421 -33.59 3.79 -12.82
N SER A 422 -34.42 2.95 -12.22
CA SER A 422 -35.84 3.24 -12.00
C SER A 422 -36.07 4.48 -11.13
N ILE A 423 -35.20 4.77 -10.16
CA ILE A 423 -35.28 5.98 -9.33
C ILE A 423 -35.20 7.25 -10.15
N ALA A 424 -34.44 7.25 -11.25
CA ALA A 424 -34.38 8.40 -12.15
C ALA A 424 -35.71 8.63 -12.89
N LEU A 425 -36.53 7.58 -13.08
CA LEU A 425 -37.83 7.66 -13.72
C LEU A 425 -38.94 8.10 -12.76
N VAL A 426 -38.80 7.79 -11.46
CA VAL A 426 -39.77 8.14 -10.41
C VAL A 426 -39.21 9.16 -9.41
N ALA A 427 -38.30 10.02 -9.86
CA ALA A 427 -37.56 10.93 -8.99
C ALA A 427 -38.48 11.94 -8.29
N GLU A 428 -39.57 12.36 -8.95
CA GLU A 428 -40.55 13.29 -8.38
C GLU A 428 -41.36 12.64 -7.26
N GLU A 429 -41.78 11.39 -7.43
CA GLU A 429 -42.51 10.61 -6.45
C GLU A 429 -41.64 10.26 -5.24
N VAL A 430 -40.37 9.91 -5.47
CA VAL A 430 -39.39 9.62 -4.41
C VAL A 430 -39.02 10.88 -3.61
N ALA A 431 -39.06 12.06 -4.22
CA ALA A 431 -38.72 13.31 -3.57
C ALA A 431 -39.82 13.85 -2.63
N GLN A 432 -41.06 13.35 -2.75
CA GLN A 432 -42.20 13.70 -1.88
C GLN A 432 -42.13 12.96 -0.54
#